data_AF-A0AB74ESS3-F1
#
_entry.id   AF-A0AB74ESS3-F1
#
_cell.length_a   1.000
_cell.length_b   1.000
_cell.length_c   1.000
_cell.angle_alpha   90.00
_cell.angle_beta   90.00
_cell.angle_gamma   90.00
#
_symmetry.space_group_name_H-M   'P 1'
#
loop_
_entity.id
_entity.type
_entity.pdbx_description
1 polymer ?
#
loop_
_entity_poly.entity_id
_entity_poly.type
_entity_poly.pdbx_seq_one_letter_code
_entity_poly.pdbx_strand_id
1 'polypeptide(L)'
;MQQHKCRLKRSDGIFQRNATGVLPESSRLAYHSEQTETNRRKIMGDSVLSAIQQTIIQRKSADPSESYVAQLLHKGEDKILKKVIEEAGEVLMASKDKDPSHLVYEVADLWFHTMILLTHHDLKAEDVLDELSRRQGLSGLAEKAARTES
;
A
#
# COMPACT_ATOMS: atom_id res chain seq x y z
N MET A 1 43.54 37.96 -14.75
CA MET A 1 45.02 37.83 -14.86
C MET A 1 45.54 37.79 -13.42
N GLN A 2 46.27 36.83 -12.87
CA GLN A 2 46.99 35.61 -13.29
C GLN A 2 46.94 34.64 -12.08
N GLN A 3 46.60 33.36 -12.30
CA GLN A 3 47.45 32.18 -12.05
C GLN A 3 48.49 32.25 -10.91
N HIS A 4 48.25 31.46 -9.85
CA HIS A 4 49.31 30.77 -9.13
C HIS A 4 48.97 29.28 -8.97
N LYS A 5 49.84 28.42 -9.52
CA LYS A 5 49.87 26.97 -9.33
C LYS A 5 50.32 26.67 -7.90
N CYS A 6 49.53 25.91 -7.14
CA CYS A 6 50.06 25.07 -6.08
C CYS A 6 49.85 23.59 -6.47
N ARG A 7 50.95 22.84 -6.51
CA ARG A 7 51.04 21.42 -6.85
C ARG A 7 50.95 20.62 -5.56
N LEU A 8 49.89 19.84 -5.36
CA LEU A 8 49.83 18.79 -4.35
C LEU A 8 49.30 17.48 -4.97
N LYS A 9 49.83 16.39 -4.42
CA LYS A 9 50.13 15.11 -5.09
C LYS A 9 48.90 14.24 -5.33
N ARG A 10 48.99 13.42 -6.39
CA ARG A 10 48.12 12.28 -6.69
C ARG A 10 48.37 11.12 -5.73
N SER A 11 47.27 10.49 -5.29
CA SER A 11 47.08 9.11 -4.81
C SER A 11 45.87 9.20 -3.86
N ASP A 12 44.68 8.69 -4.12
CA ASP A 12 44.24 7.52 -4.86
C ASP A 12 42.76 7.71 -5.23
N GLY A 13 42.30 7.01 -6.26
CA GLY A 13 40.87 6.93 -6.57
C GLY A 13 40.48 7.75 -7.78
N ILE A 14 40.31 7.03 -8.89
CA ILE A 14 39.81 7.49 -10.17
C ILE A 14 38.41 8.09 -9.97
N PHE A 15 38.25 9.39 -10.16
CA PHE A 15 36.95 9.98 -10.44
C PHE A 15 36.94 10.55 -11.87
N GLN A 16 35.82 10.27 -12.54
CA GLN A 16 35.40 10.67 -13.88
C GLN A 16 35.91 9.84 -15.05
N ARG A 17 35.08 8.88 -15.47
CA ARG A 17 34.53 8.83 -16.85
C ARG A 17 33.10 8.30 -16.83
N ASN A 18 32.18 9.10 -17.36
CA ASN A 18 30.88 8.64 -17.83
C ASN A 18 31.04 8.33 -19.33
N ALA A 19 30.69 7.12 -19.78
CA ALA A 19 30.22 6.80 -21.13
C ALA A 19 30.15 5.26 -21.30
N THR A 20 28.94 4.72 -21.44
CA THR A 20 28.65 3.37 -21.99
C THR A 20 29.41 2.19 -21.38
N GLY A 21 29.12 1.85 -20.12
CA GLY A 21 29.37 0.50 -19.59
C GLY A 21 28.14 -0.37 -19.80
N VAL A 22 28.17 -1.27 -20.77
CA VAL A 22 27.14 -2.31 -20.90
C VAL A 22 27.37 -3.31 -19.78
N LEU A 23 26.62 -3.17 -18.68
CA LEU A 23 26.55 -4.20 -17.65
C LEU A 23 26.11 -5.53 -18.30
N PRO A 24 26.62 -6.70 -17.86
CA PRO A 24 26.17 -8.00 -18.35
C PRO A 24 24.64 -8.08 -18.38
N GLU A 25 24.06 -8.66 -19.43
CA GLU A 25 22.61 -8.71 -19.63
C GLU A 25 21.87 -9.32 -18.43
N SER A 26 22.49 -10.31 -17.77
CA SER A 26 22.03 -10.91 -16.51
C SER A 26 21.93 -9.91 -15.36
N SER A 27 22.93 -9.03 -15.21
CA SER A 27 22.92 -7.95 -14.22
C SER A 27 21.95 -6.82 -14.57
N ARG A 28 21.67 -6.55 -15.86
CA ARG A 28 20.66 -5.55 -16.26
C ARG A 28 19.23 -6.02 -15.93
N LEU A 29 18.94 -7.31 -16.09
CA LEU A 29 17.65 -7.90 -15.70
C LEU A 29 17.46 -7.91 -14.18
N ALA A 30 18.50 -8.27 -13.42
CA ALA A 30 18.48 -8.21 -11.96
C ALA A 30 18.27 -6.75 -11.46
N TYR A 31 19.01 -5.79 -12.02
CA TYR A 31 18.87 -4.37 -11.67
C TYR A 31 17.45 -3.84 -11.95
N HIS A 32 16.86 -4.18 -13.10
CA HIS A 32 15.48 -3.78 -13.40
C HIS A 32 14.44 -4.48 -12.52
N SER A 33 14.66 -5.74 -12.14
CA SER A 33 13.78 -6.44 -11.19
C SER A 33 13.82 -5.82 -9.79
N GLU A 34 15.01 -5.46 -9.29
CA GLU A 34 15.15 -4.77 -8.00
C GLU A 34 14.60 -3.34 -8.04
N GLN A 35 14.80 -2.61 -9.15
CA GLN A 35 14.27 -1.26 -9.30
C GLN A 35 12.74 -1.24 -9.40
N THR A 36 12.13 -2.23 -10.06
CA THR A 36 10.67 -2.34 -10.16
C THR A 36 10.05 -2.71 -8.81
N GLU A 37 10.66 -3.64 -8.07
CA GLU A 37 10.25 -3.99 -6.71
C GLU A 37 10.34 -2.79 -5.76
N THR A 38 11.42 -2.02 -5.88
CA THR A 38 11.66 -0.82 -5.06
C THR A 38 10.69 0.30 -5.40
N ASN A 39 10.42 0.54 -6.69
CA ASN A 39 9.42 1.53 -7.12
C ASN A 39 8.00 1.10 -6.74
N ARG A 40 7.67 -0.19 -6.83
CA ARG A 40 6.35 -0.71 -6.43
C ARG A 40 6.12 -0.50 -4.94
N ARG A 41 7.11 -0.84 -4.10
CA ARG A 41 7.10 -0.57 -2.66
C ARG A 41 6.96 0.92 -2.35
N LYS A 42 7.62 1.78 -3.11
CA LYS A 42 7.50 3.24 -2.95
C LYS A 42 6.11 3.76 -3.31
N ILE A 43 5.56 3.36 -4.45
CA ILE A 43 4.22 3.77 -4.90
C ILE A 43 3.13 3.26 -3.95
N MET A 44 3.27 2.03 -3.44
CA MET A 44 2.35 1.51 -2.42
C MET A 44 2.53 2.20 -1.07
N GLY A 45 3.76 2.56 -0.67
CA GLY A 45 4.02 3.34 0.55
C GLY A 45 3.41 4.75 0.53
N ASP A 46 3.21 5.32 -0.67
CA ASP A 46 2.68 6.67 -0.88
C ASP A 46 1.17 6.70 -1.20
N SER A 47 0.45 5.59 -1.06
CA SER A 47 -0.99 5.53 -1.38
C SER A 47 -1.87 6.20 -0.32
N VAL A 48 -3.08 6.63 -0.70
CA VAL A 48 -4.09 7.17 0.23
C VAL A 48 -4.44 6.14 1.31
N LEU A 49 -4.52 4.85 0.97
CA LEU A 49 -4.80 3.79 1.93
C LEU A 49 -3.68 3.65 2.95
N SER A 50 -2.43 3.77 2.51
CA SER A 50 -1.25 3.71 3.38
C SER A 50 -1.21 4.90 4.35
N ALA A 51 -1.56 6.10 3.87
CA ALA A 51 -1.68 7.29 4.71
C ALA A 51 -2.81 7.16 5.76
N ILE A 52 -3.96 6.60 5.37
CA ILE A 52 -5.06 6.30 6.29
C ILE A 52 -4.62 5.25 7.31
N GLN A 53 -3.98 4.16 6.88
CA GLN A 53 -3.47 3.09 7.73
C GLN A 53 -2.47 3.62 8.77
N GLN A 54 -1.54 4.48 8.35
CA GLN A 54 -0.60 5.14 9.26
C GLN A 54 -1.33 6.01 10.30
N THR A 55 -2.35 6.75 9.87
CA THR A 55 -3.19 7.57 10.76
C THR A 55 -3.93 6.70 11.79
N ILE A 56 -4.47 5.56 11.37
CA ILE A 56 -5.14 4.60 12.27
C ILE A 56 -4.15 4.06 13.30
N ILE A 57 -2.96 3.62 12.87
CA ILE A 57 -1.91 3.10 13.76
C ILE A 57 -1.45 4.16 14.76
N GLN A 58 -1.20 5.40 14.32
CA GLN A 58 -0.82 6.51 15.21
C GLN A 58 -1.88 6.78 16.29
N ARG A 59 -3.15 6.57 15.95
CA ARG A 59 -4.29 6.79 16.87
C ARG A 59 -4.64 5.55 17.70
N LYS A 60 -4.02 4.38 17.46
CA LYS A 60 -4.25 3.15 18.25
C LYS A 60 -3.96 3.35 19.74
N SER A 61 -2.97 4.19 20.07
CA SER A 61 -2.57 4.51 21.45
C SER A 61 -3.02 5.90 21.94
N ALA A 62 -3.87 6.60 21.18
CA ALA A 62 -4.40 7.89 21.60
C ALA A 62 -5.47 7.72 22.69
N ASP A 63 -5.81 8.83 23.36
CA ASP A 63 -6.91 8.82 24.34
C ASP A 63 -8.26 8.49 23.64
N PRO A 64 -9.00 7.47 24.10
CA PRO A 64 -10.32 7.11 23.57
C PRO A 64 -11.38 8.23 23.64
N SER A 65 -11.18 9.25 24.46
CA SER A 65 -12.04 10.43 24.54
C SER A 65 -11.75 11.49 23.47
N GLU A 66 -10.55 11.46 22.88
CA GLU A 66 -10.09 12.46 21.90
C GLU A 66 -10.03 11.93 20.46
N SER A 67 -10.08 10.60 20.28
CA SER A 67 -9.98 9.97 18.96
C SER A 67 -11.05 8.90 18.74
N TYR A 68 -11.80 9.03 17.65
CA TYR A 68 -12.77 8.02 17.22
C TYR A 68 -12.15 6.64 17.00
N VAL A 69 -10.97 6.58 16.38
CA VAL A 69 -10.22 5.32 16.16
C VAL A 69 -9.84 4.69 17.49
N ALA A 70 -9.26 5.47 18.41
CA ALA A 70 -8.92 4.98 19.75
C ALA A 70 -10.16 4.49 20.50
N GLN A 71 -11.28 5.20 20.37
CA GLN A 71 -12.54 4.82 20.98
C GLN A 71 -13.05 3.45 20.48
N LEU A 72 -13.02 3.21 19.17
CA LEU A 72 -13.45 1.94 18.60
C LEU A 72 -12.54 0.78 19.03
N LEU A 73 -11.22 0.98 18.95
CA LEU A 73 -10.24 -0.02 19.36
C LEU A 73 -10.34 -0.33 20.87
N HIS A 74 -10.58 0.68 21.70
CA HIS A 74 -10.81 0.51 23.13
C HIS A 74 -12.12 -0.22 23.44
N LYS A 75 -13.20 0.05 22.67
CA LYS A 75 -14.49 -0.65 22.82
C LYS A 75 -14.42 -2.13 22.37
N GLY A 76 -13.37 -2.52 21.65
CA GLY A 76 -13.09 -3.90 21.26
C GLY A 76 -13.77 -4.34 19.96
N GLU A 77 -13.49 -5.59 19.60
CA GLU A 77 -13.86 -6.22 18.32
C GLU A 77 -15.34 -6.09 18.00
N ASP A 78 -16.24 -6.41 18.94
CA ASP A 78 -17.69 -6.35 18.75
C ASP A 78 -18.19 -4.99 18.25
N LYS A 79 -17.60 -3.89 18.74
CA LYS A 79 -18.01 -2.55 18.31
C LYS A 79 -17.53 -2.25 16.89
N ILE A 80 -16.34 -2.73 16.53
CA ILE A 80 -15.77 -2.60 15.18
C ILE A 80 -16.61 -3.41 14.20
N LEU A 81 -16.91 -4.68 14.51
CA LEU A 81 -17.73 -5.56 13.67
C LEU A 81 -19.14 -4.99 13.43
N LYS A 82 -19.75 -4.36 14.45
CA LYS A 82 -21.04 -3.67 14.27
C LYS A 82 -20.97 -2.56 13.23
N LYS A 83 -19.91 -1.74 13.23
CA LYS A 83 -19.71 -0.69 12.21
C LYS A 83 -19.52 -1.29 10.82
N VAL A 84 -18.71 -2.35 10.69
CA VAL A 84 -18.50 -3.03 9.40
C VAL A 84 -19.83 -3.56 8.82
N ILE A 85 -20.69 -4.15 9.65
CA ILE A 85 -22.01 -4.66 9.21
C ILE A 85 -22.96 -3.50 8.88
N GLU A 86 -22.94 -2.41 9.65
CA GLU A 86 -23.71 -1.19 9.39
C GLU A 86 -23.38 -0.64 7.99
N GLU A 87 -22.11 -0.33 7.72
CA GLU A 87 -21.71 0.25 6.41
C GLU A 87 -21.94 -0.71 5.25
N ALA A 88 -21.77 -2.02 5.46
CA ALA A 88 -22.11 -3.00 4.45
C ALA A 88 -23.62 -2.95 4.09
N GLY A 89 -24.49 -2.74 5.08
CA GLY A 89 -25.90 -2.51 4.86
C GLY A 89 -26.18 -1.21 4.10
N GLU A 90 -25.50 -0.13 4.45
CA GLU A 90 -25.66 1.18 3.80
C GLU A 90 -25.21 1.16 2.34
N VAL A 91 -24.10 0.49 2.02
CA VAL A 91 -23.66 0.22 0.64
C VAL A 91 -24.75 -0.46 -0.19
N LEU A 92 -25.39 -1.50 0.36
CA LEU A 92 -26.46 -2.22 -0.33
C LEU A 92 -27.68 -1.33 -0.59
N MET A 93 -28.03 -0.49 0.40
CA MET A 93 -29.15 0.44 0.28
C MET A 93 -28.86 1.55 -0.75
N ALA A 94 -27.70 2.21 -0.67
CA ALA A 94 -27.29 3.23 -1.62
C ALA A 94 -27.23 2.71 -3.07
N SER A 95 -26.77 1.46 -3.25
CA SER A 95 -26.79 0.79 -4.55
C SER A 95 -28.21 0.58 -5.07
N LYS A 96 -29.13 0.12 -4.21
CA LYS A 96 -30.53 -0.11 -4.57
C LYS A 96 -31.27 1.18 -4.93
N ASP A 97 -30.96 2.26 -4.22
CA ASP A 97 -31.56 3.58 -4.41
C ASP A 97 -30.97 4.32 -5.63
N LYS A 98 -29.96 3.74 -6.29
CA LYS A 98 -29.28 4.29 -7.46
C LYS A 98 -28.69 5.68 -7.20
N ASP A 99 -28.12 5.88 -6.02
CA ASP A 99 -27.39 7.08 -5.65
C ASP A 99 -25.87 6.82 -5.74
N PRO A 100 -25.19 7.22 -6.82
CA PRO A 100 -23.77 6.94 -7.00
C PRO A 100 -22.88 7.68 -6.00
N SER A 101 -23.29 8.89 -5.59
CA SER A 101 -22.50 9.71 -4.65
C SER A 101 -22.54 9.10 -3.26
N HIS A 102 -23.74 8.70 -2.82
CA HIS A 102 -23.92 8.02 -1.55
C HIS A 102 -23.24 6.65 -1.56
N LEU A 103 -23.34 5.90 -2.66
CA LEU A 103 -22.65 4.61 -2.77
C LEU A 103 -21.13 4.73 -2.61
N VAL A 104 -20.50 5.73 -3.24
CA VAL A 104 -19.05 5.97 -3.09
C VAL A 104 -18.70 6.34 -1.64
N TYR A 105 -19.54 7.13 -0.99
CA TYR A 105 -19.37 7.50 0.41
C TYR A 105 -19.41 6.26 1.33
N GLU A 106 -20.42 5.39 1.18
CA GLU A 106 -20.55 4.21 2.03
C GLU A 106 -19.49 3.15 1.76
N VAL A 107 -19.04 3.00 0.50
CA VAL A 107 -17.91 2.12 0.20
C VAL A 107 -16.63 2.64 0.87
N ALA A 108 -16.43 3.96 0.90
CA ALA A 108 -15.28 4.54 1.58
C ALA A 108 -15.34 4.31 3.10
N ASP A 109 -16.51 4.45 3.74
CA ASP A 109 -16.65 4.21 5.17
C ASP A 109 -16.50 2.72 5.53
N LEU A 110 -17.05 1.83 4.70
CA LEU A 110 -16.83 0.38 4.82
C LEU A 110 -15.34 0.03 4.75
N TRP A 111 -14.60 0.62 3.80
CA TRP A 111 -13.15 0.40 3.69
C TRP A 111 -12.41 0.94 4.92
N PHE A 112 -12.75 2.14 5.39
CA PHE A 112 -12.17 2.72 6.59
C PHE A 112 -12.38 1.82 7.83
N HIS A 113 -13.62 1.36 8.05
CA HIS A 113 -13.93 0.46 9.16
C HIS A 113 -13.28 -0.92 9.03
N THR A 114 -13.14 -1.43 7.81
CA THR A 114 -12.39 -2.66 7.54
C THR A 114 -10.90 -2.49 7.86
N MET A 115 -10.30 -1.34 7.57
CA MET A 115 -8.89 -1.07 7.92
C MET A 115 -8.67 -0.95 9.44
N ILE A 116 -9.65 -0.43 10.19
CA ILE A 116 -9.62 -0.47 11.66
C ILE A 116 -9.67 -1.92 12.16
N LEU A 117 -10.54 -2.75 11.58
CA LEU A 117 -10.61 -4.18 11.89
C LEU A 117 -9.29 -4.90 11.59
N LEU A 118 -8.67 -4.66 10.44
CA LEU A 118 -7.34 -5.21 10.14
C LEU A 118 -6.31 -4.81 11.21
N THR A 119 -6.29 -3.53 11.58
CA THR A 119 -5.36 -3.01 12.60
C THR A 119 -5.60 -3.62 13.99
N HIS A 120 -6.85 -3.97 14.31
CA HIS A 120 -7.20 -4.70 15.53
C HIS A 120 -6.54 -6.08 15.58
N HIS A 121 -6.45 -6.76 14.42
CA HIS A 121 -5.77 -8.05 14.26
C HIS A 121 -4.29 -7.93 13.86
N ASP A 122 -3.69 -6.75 14.03
CA ASP A 122 -2.29 -6.46 13.66
C ASP A 122 -1.97 -6.70 12.16
N LEU A 123 -2.98 -6.59 11.31
CA LEU A 123 -2.90 -6.59 9.84
C LEU A 123 -3.00 -5.16 9.29
N LYS A 124 -2.72 -5.01 8.00
CA LYS A 124 -2.73 -3.73 7.30
C LYS A 124 -3.44 -3.82 5.95
N ALA A 125 -3.81 -2.67 5.39
CA ALA A 125 -4.40 -2.60 4.05
C ALA A 125 -3.50 -3.24 2.97
N GLU A 126 -2.18 -3.15 3.11
CA GLU A 126 -1.23 -3.77 2.19
C GLU A 126 -1.41 -5.29 2.10
N ASP A 127 -1.72 -5.98 3.22
CA ASP A 127 -1.96 -7.43 3.22
C ASP A 127 -3.16 -7.80 2.32
N VAL A 128 -4.20 -6.95 2.29
CA VAL A 128 -5.36 -7.11 1.41
C VAL A 128 -5.00 -6.81 -0.04
N LEU A 129 -4.21 -5.76 -0.28
CA LEU A 129 -3.75 -5.41 -1.64
C LEU A 129 -2.85 -6.49 -2.25
N ASP A 130 -2.01 -7.12 -1.43
CA ASP A 130 -1.18 -8.25 -1.84
C ASP A 130 -2.04 -9.46 -2.23
N GLU A 131 -3.09 -9.76 -1.44
CA GLU A 131 -4.06 -10.80 -1.78
C GLU A 131 -4.84 -10.48 -3.06
N LEU A 132 -5.26 -9.22 -3.26
CA LEU A 132 -5.91 -8.79 -4.51
C LEU A 132 -4.96 -8.90 -5.71
N SER A 133 -3.69 -8.54 -5.54
CA SER A 133 -2.65 -8.67 -6.58
C SER A 133 -2.43 -10.13 -6.97
N ARG A 134 -2.39 -11.02 -5.97
CA ARG A 134 -2.32 -12.47 -6.19
C ARG A 134 -3.53 -12.97 -6.97
N ARG A 135 -4.75 -12.54 -6.63
CA ARG A 135 -5.99 -12.90 -7.35
C ARG A 135 -6.03 -12.37 -8.78
N GLN A 136 -5.55 -11.15 -9.00
CA GLN A 136 -5.44 -10.57 -10.34
C GLN A 136 -4.53 -11.42 -11.24
N GLY A 137 -3.38 -11.86 -10.72
CA GLY A 137 -2.45 -12.73 -11.43
C GLY A 137 -3.00 -14.12 -11.74
N LEU A 138 -4.06 -14.55 -11.06
CA LEU A 138 -4.71 -15.86 -11.23
C LEU A 138 -5.99 -15.81 -12.06
N SER A 139 -6.30 -14.68 -12.72
CA SER A 139 -7.62 -14.36 -13.29
C SER A 139 -8.47 -15.58 -13.69
N GLY A 140 -9.69 -15.65 -13.14
CA GLY A 140 -10.57 -16.84 -13.04
C GLY A 140 -10.99 -17.54 -14.34
N LEU A 141 -10.40 -17.22 -15.49
CA LEU A 141 -10.42 -18.04 -16.70
C LEU A 141 -9.44 -19.22 -16.58
N ALA A 142 -8.26 -19.02 -15.98
CA ALA A 142 -7.28 -20.09 -15.78
C ALA A 142 -7.75 -21.13 -14.75
N GLU A 143 -8.35 -20.70 -13.64
CA GLU A 143 -8.96 -21.59 -12.64
C GLU A 143 -10.21 -22.32 -13.17
N LYS A 144 -11.02 -21.69 -14.05
CA LYS A 144 -12.15 -22.37 -14.69
C LYS A 144 -11.69 -23.40 -15.73
N ALA A 145 -10.66 -23.10 -16.53
CA ALA A 145 -10.09 -24.04 -17.48
C ALA A 145 -9.51 -25.29 -16.77
N ALA A 146 -8.77 -25.10 -15.67
CA ALA A 146 -8.19 -26.19 -14.89
C ALA A 146 -9.23 -27.15 -14.26
N ARG A 147 -10.47 -26.69 -14.03
CA ARG A 147 -11.57 -27.54 -13.52
C ARG A 147 -12.28 -28.37 -14.59
N THR A 148 -12.05 -28.07 -15.88
CA THR A 148 -12.75 -28.74 -16.98
C THR A 148 -11.92 -29.89 -17.58
N GLU A 149 -10.64 -30.01 -17.19
CA GLU A 149 -9.73 -31.09 -17.60
C GLU A 149 -9.52 -32.18 -16.52
N SER A 150 -10.35 -32.19 -15.46
CA SER A 150 -10.33 -33.20 -14.39
C SER A 150 -11.55 -34.11 -14.42
#